data_AF-A0A9E0ISD4-F1
#
_entry.id   AF-A0A9E0ISD4-F1
#
_cell.length_a   1.000
_cell.length_b   1.000
_cell.length_c   1.000
_cell.angle_alpha   90.00
_cell.angle_beta   90.00
_cell.angle_gamma   90.00
#
_symmetry.space_group_name_H-M   'P 1'
#
loop_
_entity.id
_entity.type
_entity.pdbx_description
1 polymer ?
#
loop_
_entity_poly.entity_id
_entity_poly.type
_entity_poly.pdbx_seq_one_letter_code
_entity_poly.pdbx_strand_id
1 'polypeptide(L)'
;MAIDPVQEEIFLGIAHALFMNRLHVLRLTEVVRLGIRPNNEDQNMEVPDPLDRELIQQAIDYVLKCFPPSMHKKIAAAKAHWLTLA
;
A
#
# COMPACT_ATOMS: atom_id res chain seq x y z
N MET A 1 -21.75 17.87 -1.41
CA MET A 1 -22.54 16.65 -1.68
C MET A 1 -21.86 15.50 -0.98
N ALA A 2 -22.60 14.73 -0.18
CA ALA A 2 -22.09 13.50 0.40
C ALA A 2 -21.95 12.45 -0.72
N ILE A 3 -20.86 11.69 -0.72
CA ILE A 3 -20.67 10.55 -1.65
C ILE A 3 -21.66 9.46 -1.23
N ASP A 4 -22.27 8.79 -2.21
CA ASP A 4 -23.11 7.61 -1.97
C ASP A 4 -22.29 6.54 -1.22
N PRO A 5 -22.81 5.94 -0.13
CA PRO A 5 -22.10 4.89 0.61
C PRO A 5 -21.53 3.76 -0.26
N VAL A 6 -22.23 3.34 -1.32
CA VAL A 6 -21.76 2.28 -2.23
C VAL A 6 -20.58 2.77 -3.08
N GLN A 7 -20.64 4.01 -3.56
CA GLN A 7 -19.53 4.61 -4.30
C GLN A 7 -18.29 4.78 -3.42
N GLU A 8 -18.50 5.12 -2.15
CA GLU A 8 -17.42 5.24 -1.18
C GLU A 8 -16.72 3.90 -0.93
N GLU A 9 -17.48 2.82 -0.73
CA GLU A 9 -16.93 1.48 -0.57
C GLU A 9 -16.11 1.05 -1.80
N ILE A 10 -16.63 1.30 -3.00
CA ILE A 10 -15.91 1.07 -4.25
C ILE A 10 -14.60 1.86 -4.29
N PHE A 11 -14.63 3.15 -3.93
CA PHE A 11 -13.42 3.97 -3.91
C PHE A 11 -12.39 3.48 -2.89
N LEU A 12 -12.82 3.01 -1.72
CA LEU A 12 -11.92 2.41 -0.73
C LEU A 12 -11.33 1.09 -1.24
N GLY A 13 -12.12 0.27 -1.94
CA GLY A 13 -11.64 -0.94 -2.61
C GLY A 13 -10.58 -0.64 -3.68
N ILE A 14 -10.82 0.38 -4.51
CA ILE A 14 -9.86 0.85 -5.52
C ILE A 14 -8.59 1.39 -4.84
N ALA A 15 -8.73 2.17 -3.76
CA ALA A 15 -7.61 2.72 -3.01
C ALA A 15 -6.73 1.60 -2.43
N HIS A 16 -7.35 0.55 -1.88
CA HIS A 16 -6.65 -0.62 -1.39
C HIS A 16 -5.89 -1.35 -2.51
N ALA A 17 -6.53 -1.59 -3.65
CA ALA A 17 -5.89 -2.23 -4.80
C ALA A 17 -4.69 -1.42 -5.32
N LEU A 18 -4.82 -0.09 -5.40
CA LEU A 18 -3.73 0.81 -5.80
C LEU A 18 -2.59 0.81 -4.78
N PHE A 19 -2.90 0.79 -3.48
CA PHE A 19 -1.91 0.68 -2.41
C PHE A 19 -1.10 -0.61 -2.55
N MET A 20 -1.77 -1.76 -2.65
CA MET A 20 -1.11 -3.06 -2.76
C MET A 20 -0.23 -3.17 -4.00
N ASN A 21 -0.76 -2.75 -5.16
CA ASN A 21 0.02 -2.76 -6.41
C ASN A 21 1.24 -1.85 -6.32
N ARG A 22 1.08 -0.64 -5.76
CA ARG A 22 2.19 0.30 -5.64
C ARG A 22 3.26 -0.22 -4.66
N LEU A 23 2.85 -0.74 -3.51
CA LEU A 23 3.75 -1.30 -2.52
C LEU A 23 4.51 -2.51 -3.09
N HIS A 24 3.82 -3.39 -3.81
CA HIS A 24 4.45 -4.57 -4.43
C HIS A 24 5.55 -4.17 -5.43
N VAL A 25 5.29 -3.20 -6.31
CA VAL A 25 6.29 -2.72 -7.28
C VAL A 25 7.48 -2.07 -6.57
N LEU A 26 7.23 -1.28 -5.51
CA LEU A 26 8.29 -0.68 -4.71
C LEU A 26 9.16 -1.74 -4.04
N ARG A 27 8.56 -2.73 -3.35
CA ARG A 27 9.27 -3.84 -2.71
C ARG A 27 10.09 -4.63 -3.74
N LEU A 28 9.51 -4.97 -4.90
CA LEU A 28 10.20 -5.69 -5.96
C LEU A 28 11.41 -4.92 -6.49
N THR A 29 11.28 -3.60 -6.65
CA THR A 29 12.39 -2.74 -7.08
C THR A 29 13.54 -2.81 -6.08
N GLU A 30 13.24 -2.73 -4.79
CA GLU A 30 14.25 -2.78 -3.74
C GLU A 30 14.85 -4.17 -3.55
N VAL A 31 14.06 -5.24 -3.69
CA VAL A 31 14.54 -6.63 -3.73
C VAL A 31 15.61 -6.81 -4.82
N VAL A 32 15.34 -6.31 -6.03
CA VAL A 32 16.29 -6.37 -7.13
C VAL A 32 17.51 -5.48 -6.87
N ARG A 33 17.30 -4.25 -6.39
CA ARG A 33 18.38 -3.28 -6.11
C ARG A 33 19.36 -3.78 -5.04
N LEU A 34 18.86 -4.45 -4.01
CA LEU A 34 19.63 -4.99 -2.89
C LEU A 34 20.14 -6.41 -3.15
N GLY A 35 19.70 -7.06 -4.23
CA GLY A 35 20.07 -8.44 -4.54
C GLY A 35 19.55 -9.45 -3.51
N ILE A 36 18.38 -9.18 -2.92
CA ILE A 36 17.75 -10.04 -1.91
C ILE A 36 17.43 -11.40 -2.55
N ARG A 37 17.76 -12.47 -1.82
CA ARG A 37 17.48 -13.85 -2.21
C ARG A 37 16.28 -14.38 -1.42
N PRO A 38 15.52 -15.33 -1.98
CA PRO A 38 14.49 -16.04 -1.23
C PRO A 38 15.07 -16.65 0.05
N ASN A 39 14.35 -16.52 1.16
CA ASN A 39 14.66 -17.27 2.38
C ASN A 39 14.44 -18.78 2.14
N ASN A 40 15.23 -19.62 2.79
CA ASN A 40 15.16 -21.08 2.63
C ASN A 40 13.92 -21.70 3.29
N GLU A 41 13.28 -21.01 4.24
CA GLU A 41 12.15 -21.56 5.00
C GLU A 41 10.81 -21.42 4.25
N ASP A 42 10.54 -20.24 3.70
CA ASP A 42 9.25 -19.88 3.10
C ASP A 42 9.37 -19.35 1.66
N GLN A 43 10.58 -19.23 1.13
CA GLN A 43 10.89 -18.64 -0.19
C GLN A 43 10.49 -17.16 -0.32
N ASN A 44 10.21 -16.47 0.79
CA ASN A 44 9.89 -15.05 0.77
C ASN A 44 11.15 -14.19 0.58
N MET A 45 10.96 -13.03 -0.05
CA MET A 45 12.00 -12.02 -0.27
C MET A 45 11.59 -10.74 0.44
N GLU A 46 12.12 -10.55 1.64
CA GLU A 46 11.75 -9.44 2.50
C GLU A 46 12.78 -8.31 2.40
N VAL A 47 12.28 -7.08 2.25
CA VAL A 47 13.11 -5.89 2.36
C VAL A 47 13.29 -5.54 3.85
N PRO A 48 14.42 -4.93 4.26
CA PRO A 48 14.64 -4.58 5.67
C PRO A 48 13.55 -3.66 6.24
N ASP A 49 13.10 -3.90 7.48
CA ASP A 49 11.99 -3.16 8.11
C ASP A 49 12.05 -1.63 8.03
N PRO A 50 13.21 -0.96 8.18
CA PRO A 50 13.26 0.49 8.06
C PRO A 50 12.89 0.95 6.65
N LEU A 51 13.39 0.22 5.63
CA LEU A 51 13.08 0.47 4.23
C LEU A 51 11.62 0.13 3.93
N ASP A 52 11.11 -0.99 4.44
CA ASP A 52 9.72 -1.39 4.21
C ASP A 52 8.73 -0.31 4.68
N ARG A 53 8.97 0.28 5.86
CA ARG A 53 8.17 1.39 6.39
C ARG A 53 8.18 2.61 5.47
N GLU A 54 9.32 2.94 4.86
CA GLU A 54 9.42 4.03 3.88
C GLU A 54 8.63 3.70 2.61
N LEU A 55 8.73 2.47 2.09
CA LEU A 55 7.98 2.05 0.90
C LEU A 55 6.48 2.06 1.13
N ILE A 56 6.02 1.61 2.31
CA ILE A 56 4.63 1.70 2.75
C ILE A 56 4.16 3.15 2.74
N GLN A 57 4.96 4.08 3.29
CA GLN A 57 4.58 5.49 3.29
C GLN A 57 4.50 6.07 1.88
N GLN A 58 5.46 5.75 1.01
CA GLN A 58 5.43 6.14 -0.40
C GLN A 58 4.20 5.61 -1.15
N ALA A 59 3.79 4.37 -0.88
CA ALA A 59 2.59 3.78 -1.48
C ALA A 59 1.31 4.50 -1.02
N ILE A 60 1.22 4.87 0.26
CA ILE A 60 0.08 5.64 0.79
C ILE A 60 0.06 7.06 0.21
N ASP A 61 1.20 7.73 0.15
CA ASP A 61 1.30 9.08 -0.42
C ASP A 61 0.89 9.09 -1.89
N TYR A 62 1.22 8.03 -2.63
CA TYR A 62 0.75 7.84 -4.00
C TYR A 62 -0.79 7.73 -4.06
N VAL A 63 -1.39 6.89 -3.22
CA VAL A 63 -2.85 6.75 -3.17
C VAL A 63 -3.52 8.08 -2.80
N LEU A 64 -3.04 8.79 -1.78
CA LEU A 64 -3.60 10.08 -1.38
C LEU A 64 -3.53 11.12 -2.51
N LYS A 65 -2.50 11.08 -3.37
CA LYS A 65 -2.43 11.94 -4.56
C LYS A 65 -3.43 11.56 -5.66
N CYS A 66 -3.81 10.29 -5.75
CA CYS A 66 -4.78 9.81 -6.74
C CYS A 66 -6.25 10.07 -6.36
N PHE A 67 -6.53 10.33 -5.09
CA PHE A 67 -7.89 10.50 -4.57
C PHE A 67 -8.16 11.93 -4.09
N PRO A 68 -9.42 12.40 -4.18
CA PRO A 68 -9.78 13.73 -3.71
C PRO A 68 -9.56 13.89 -2.19
N PRO A 69 -9.24 15.12 -1.70
CA PRO A 69 -8.99 15.36 -0.27
C PRO A 69 -10.12 14.93 0.67
N SER A 70 -11.37 14.92 0.19
CA SER A 70 -12.53 14.45 0.95
C SER A 70 -12.43 12.98 1.38
N MET A 71 -11.66 12.17 0.66
CA MET A 71 -11.46 10.74 0.93
C MET A 71 -10.25 10.47 1.84
N HIS A 72 -9.34 11.44 2.03
CA HIS A 72 -8.05 11.22 2.69
C HIS A 72 -8.20 10.70 4.12
N LYS A 73 -9.15 11.25 4.89
CA LYS A 73 -9.41 10.77 6.27
C LYS A 73 -9.86 9.31 6.30
N LYS A 74 -10.66 8.88 5.32
CA LYS A 74 -11.18 7.52 5.24
C LYS A 74 -10.10 6.54 4.78
N ILE A 75 -9.29 6.94 3.80
CA ILE A 75 -8.10 6.20 3.36
C ILE A 75 -7.11 6.04 4.52
N ALA A 76 -6.86 7.10 5.29
CA ALA A 76 -5.97 7.04 6.45
C ALA A 76 -6.48 6.09 7.55
N ALA A 77 -7.79 6.03 7.77
CA ALA A 77 -8.40 5.08 8.69
C ALA A 77 -8.32 3.63 8.17
N ALA A 78 -8.57 3.42 6.88
CA ALA A 78 -8.52 2.11 6.23
C ALA A 78 -7.09 1.53 6.15
N LYS A 79 -6.06 2.40 6.05
CA LYS A 79 -4.64 2.03 6.01
C LYS A 79 -4.26 1.03 7.11
N ALA A 80 -4.74 1.25 8.34
CA ALA A 80 -4.39 0.39 9.47
C ALA A 80 -4.80 -1.07 9.22
N HIS A 81 -5.95 -1.28 8.58
CA HIS A 81 -6.41 -2.62 8.21
C HIS A 81 -5.58 -3.21 7.06
N TRP A 82 -5.25 -2.42 6.03
CA TRP A 82 -4.44 -2.91 4.90
C TRP A 82 -3.07 -3.42 5.35
N LEU A 83 -2.44 -2.76 6.32
CA LEU A 83 -1.16 -3.18 6.87
C LEU A 83 -1.21 -4.47 7.69
N THR A 84 -2.40 -4.90 8.13
CA THR A 84 -2.55 -6.22 8.77
C THR A 84 -2.67 -7.37 7.77
N LEU A 85 -2.90 -7.04 6.49
CA LEU A 85 -3.10 -8.00 5.40
C LEU A 85 -1.89 -8.08 4.44
N ALA A 86 -0.93 -7.17 4.58
CA ALA A 86 0.20 -6.95 3.67
C ALA A 86 1.55 -7.32 4.30
#